data_AF-A0A356KDS5-F1
#
_entry.id   AF-A0A356KDS5-F1
#
_cell.length_a   1.000
_cell.length_b   1.000
_cell.length_c   1.000
_cell.angle_alpha   90.00
_cell.angle_beta   90.00
_cell.angle_gamma   90.00
#
_symmetry.space_group_name_H-M   'P 1'
#
loop_
_entity.id
_entity.type
_entity.pdbx_description
1 polymer ?
#
loop_
_entity_poly.entity_id
_entity_poly.type
_entity_poly.pdbx_seq_one_letter_code
_entity_poly.pdbx_strand_id
1 'polypeptide(L)'
;MAFKRDIDDARNSLAYKAIKVLKRYGAEPLEHDPYLAQGDFAALVAQADALMVCTNHSHYQEQGLAALAAGGETWVADVWNVYGLGQVFFHAPDDLPSEPA
;
A
#
# COMPACT_ATOMS: atom_id res chain seq x y z
N MET A 1 -6.46 5.27 2.98
CA MET A 1 -6.76 6.65 3.46
C MET A 1 -7.88 6.67 4.48
N ALA A 2 -8.94 5.89 4.32
CA ALA A 2 -9.98 5.74 5.33
C ALA A 2 -9.39 5.26 6.66
N PHE A 3 -10.03 5.59 7.79
CA PHE A 3 -9.51 5.22 9.10
C PHE A 3 -9.70 3.72 9.42
N LYS A 4 -10.60 3.04 8.70
CA LYS A 4 -10.95 1.63 8.88
C LYS A 4 -11.13 0.95 7.54
N ARG A 5 -10.94 -0.38 7.54
CA ARG A 5 -11.23 -1.28 6.41
C ARG A 5 -12.61 -1.03 5.82
N ASP A 6 -12.62 -0.99 4.48
CA ASP A 6 -13.79 -1.04 3.59
C ASP A 6 -14.89 0.00 3.88
N ILE A 7 -14.48 1.22 4.22
CA ILE A 7 -15.35 2.39 4.37
C ILE A 7 -14.71 3.63 3.74
N ASP A 8 -15.48 4.70 3.62
CA ASP A 8 -15.07 6.01 3.09
C ASP A 8 -14.83 7.06 4.19
N ASP A 9 -14.90 6.69 5.48
CA ASP A 9 -14.69 7.66 6.56
C ASP A 9 -13.20 7.93 6.77
N ALA A 10 -12.77 9.15 6.46
CA ALA A 10 -11.38 9.59 6.56
C ALA A 10 -11.06 10.28 7.90
N ARG A 11 -12.05 10.50 8.77
CA ARG A 11 -11.88 11.30 9.99
C ARG A 11 -10.88 10.64 10.93
N ASN A 12 -9.93 11.43 11.43
CA ASN A 12 -8.84 11.00 12.31
C ASN A 12 -7.95 9.87 11.76
N SER A 13 -7.97 9.63 10.44
CA SER A 13 -7.14 8.60 9.84
C SER A 13 -5.65 8.88 10.03
N LEU A 14 -4.91 7.82 10.39
CA LEU A 14 -3.45 7.87 10.54
C LEU A 14 -2.72 8.04 9.20
N ALA A 15 -3.36 7.67 8.08
CA ALA A 15 -2.78 7.82 6.74
C ALA A 15 -2.34 9.26 6.47
N TYR A 16 -3.18 10.25 6.81
CA TYR A 16 -2.84 11.67 6.64
C TYR A 16 -1.65 12.12 7.49
N LYS A 17 -1.47 11.53 8.68
CA LYS A 17 -0.31 11.81 9.52
C LYS A 17 0.96 11.23 8.91
N ALA A 18 0.88 9.99 8.39
CA ALA A 18 2.00 9.35 7.69
C ALA A 18 2.42 10.18 6.46
N ILE A 19 1.45 10.55 5.61
CA ILE A 19 1.67 11.41 4.43
C ILE A 19 2.36 12.72 4.83
N LYS A 20 1.90 13.38 5.91
CA LYS A 20 2.51 14.63 6.41
C LYS A 20 3.96 14.44 6.87
N VAL A 21 4.26 13.32 7.54
CA VAL A 21 5.62 13.00 7.98
C VAL A 21 6.51 12.71 6.77
N LEU A 22 6.05 11.91 5.81
CA LEU A 22 6.80 11.59 4.59
C LEU A 22 7.10 12.85 3.77
N LYS A 23 6.11 13.71 3.53
CA LYS A 23 6.29 15.01 2.86
C LYS A 23 7.32 15.88 3.58
N ARG A 24 7.34 15.86 4.93
CA ARG A 24 8.34 16.60 5.72
C ARG A 24 9.77 16.10 5.50
N TYR A 25 9.96 14.83 5.19
CA TYR A 25 11.27 14.25 4.87
C TYR A 25 11.63 14.32 3.37
N GLY A 26 10.84 15.05 2.57
CA GLY A 26 11.12 15.27 1.15
C GLY A 26 10.62 14.17 0.22
N ALA A 27 9.82 13.22 0.72
CA ALA A 27 9.16 12.25 -0.13
C ALA A 27 8.01 12.88 -0.92
N GLU A 28 7.61 12.21 -2.01
CA GLU A 28 6.48 12.58 -2.88
C GLU A 28 5.39 11.49 -2.81
N PRO A 29 4.50 11.48 -1.78
CA PRO A 29 3.54 10.40 -1.62
C PRO A 29 2.54 10.34 -2.76
N LEU A 30 2.46 9.16 -3.38
CA LEU A 30 1.33 8.74 -4.20
C LEU A 30 0.23 8.21 -3.28
N GLU A 31 -0.99 8.73 -3.43
CA GLU A 31 -2.10 8.43 -2.53
C GLU A 31 -3.12 7.54 -3.25
N HIS A 32 -3.48 6.41 -2.64
CA HIS A 32 -4.53 5.52 -3.15
C HIS A 32 -5.45 5.04 -2.02
N ASP A 33 -6.75 5.05 -2.30
CA ASP A 33 -7.79 4.45 -1.48
C ASP A 33 -9.00 4.12 -2.35
N PRO A 34 -9.48 2.86 -2.35
CA PRO A 34 -10.58 2.45 -3.23
C PRO A 34 -11.90 3.22 -2.99
N TYR A 35 -12.07 3.85 -1.83
CA TYR A 35 -13.27 4.61 -1.45
C TYR A 35 -13.07 6.13 -1.45
N LEU A 36 -11.83 6.61 -1.28
CA LEU A 36 -11.55 8.04 -1.07
C LEU A 36 -10.64 8.70 -2.12
N ALA A 37 -9.69 7.94 -2.68
CA ALA A 37 -8.68 8.43 -3.60
C ALA A 37 -8.47 7.38 -4.68
N GLN A 38 -9.47 7.26 -5.54
CA GLN A 38 -9.50 6.27 -6.60
C GLN A 38 -8.45 6.59 -7.67
N GLY A 39 -7.88 5.55 -8.25
CA GLY A 39 -6.90 5.63 -9.32
C GLY A 39 -6.52 4.23 -9.78
N ASP A 40 -5.56 4.16 -10.70
CA ASP A 40 -4.98 2.88 -11.09
C ASP A 40 -3.92 2.49 -10.07
N PHE A 41 -4.28 1.60 -9.14
CA PHE A 41 -3.38 1.12 -8.10
C PHE A 41 -2.10 0.51 -8.68
N ALA A 42 -2.18 -0.28 -9.74
CA ALA A 42 -1.02 -0.94 -10.32
C ALA A 42 -0.06 0.07 -10.97
N ALA A 43 -0.60 1.08 -11.66
CA ALA A 43 0.22 2.16 -12.21
C ALA A 43 0.91 3.00 -11.13
N LEU A 44 0.28 3.19 -9.97
CA LEU A 44 0.88 3.90 -8.84
C LEU A 44 1.99 3.07 -8.18
N VAL A 45 1.77 1.76 -8.00
CA VAL A 45 2.80 0.85 -7.50
C VAL A 45 4.02 0.87 -8.42
N ALA A 46 3.81 0.83 -9.74
CA ALA A 46 4.90 0.86 -10.73
C ALA A 46 5.74 2.14 -10.73
N GLN A 47 5.28 3.21 -10.08
CA GLN A 47 6.00 4.49 -9.95
C GLN A 47 6.62 4.68 -8.57
N ALA A 48 6.31 3.81 -7.60
CA ALA A 48 6.66 4.02 -6.21
C ALA A 48 7.97 3.30 -5.85
N ASP A 49 8.92 4.02 -5.24
CA ASP A 49 10.10 3.38 -4.64
C ASP A 49 9.74 2.57 -3.38
N ALA A 50 8.63 2.93 -2.73
CA ALA A 50 8.12 2.27 -1.54
C ALA A 50 6.60 2.37 -1.42
N LEU A 51 5.97 1.32 -0.89
CA LEU A 51 4.55 1.22 -0.58
C LEU A 51 4.32 1.06 0.92
N MET A 52 3.43 1.85 1.49
CA MET A 52 3.02 1.75 2.90
C MET A 52 1.52 1.46 3.01
N VAL A 53 1.16 0.31 3.55
CA VAL A 53 -0.24 -0.07 3.80
C VAL A 53 -0.76 0.69 5.03
N CYS A 54 -1.46 1.78 4.79
CA CYS A 54 -2.06 2.57 5.88
C CYS A 54 -3.39 2.00 6.38
N THR A 55 -4.14 1.30 5.53
CA THR A 55 -5.46 0.73 5.84
C THR A 55 -5.62 -0.61 5.10
N ASN A 56 -6.11 -1.64 5.79
CA ASN A 56 -6.23 -3.01 5.28
C ASN A 56 -7.51 -3.27 4.47
N HIS A 57 -7.73 -2.49 3.41
CA HIS A 57 -8.87 -2.71 2.51
C HIS A 57 -8.82 -4.09 1.83
N SER A 58 -9.99 -4.72 1.65
CA SER A 58 -10.10 -6.02 0.95
C SER A 58 -9.54 -5.95 -0.48
N HIS A 59 -9.73 -4.80 -1.14
CA HIS A 59 -9.18 -4.50 -2.47
C HIS A 59 -7.68 -4.81 -2.61
N TYR A 60 -6.88 -4.54 -1.57
CA TYR A 60 -5.44 -4.77 -1.60
C TYR A 60 -5.05 -6.24 -1.41
N GLN A 61 -5.90 -7.07 -0.81
CA GLN A 61 -5.66 -8.50 -0.70
C GLN A 61 -5.84 -9.18 -2.07
N GLU A 62 -6.83 -8.75 -2.84
CA GLU A 62 -7.19 -9.35 -4.12
C GLU A 62 -6.22 -8.99 -5.25
N GLN A 63 -5.78 -7.73 -5.31
CA GLN A 63 -5.01 -7.19 -6.44
C GLN A 63 -3.56 -6.82 -6.09
N GLY A 64 -3.22 -6.88 -4.80
CA GLY A 64 -1.96 -6.38 -4.24
C GLY A 64 -0.71 -7.08 -4.74
N LEU A 65 -0.66 -8.40 -4.58
CA LEU A 65 0.51 -9.20 -4.93
C LEU A 65 0.82 -9.13 -6.43
N ALA A 66 -0.22 -9.17 -7.28
CA ALA A 66 -0.06 -9.04 -8.72
C ALA A 66 0.49 -7.66 -9.10
N ALA A 67 0.00 -6.59 -8.48
CA ALA A 67 0.51 -5.24 -8.71
C ALA A 67 1.98 -5.10 -8.26
N LEU A 68 2.33 -5.63 -7.09
CA LEU A 68 3.70 -5.61 -6.56
C LEU A 68 4.66 -6.43 -7.44
N ALA A 69 4.23 -7.59 -7.94
CA ALA A 69 5.05 -8.40 -8.83
C ALA A 69 5.30 -7.72 -10.19
N ALA A 70 4.36 -6.92 -10.67
CA ALA A 70 4.47 -6.20 -11.95
C ALA A 70 5.11 -4.81 -11.84
N GLY A 71 5.10 -4.20 -10.66
CA GLY A 71 5.50 -2.81 -10.42
C GLY A 71 7.00 -2.54 -10.39
N GLY A 72 7.84 -3.58 -10.44
CA GLY A 72 9.29 -3.46 -10.28
C GLY A 72 9.73 -3.40 -8.82
N GLU A 73 11.00 -3.07 -8.59
CA GLU A 73 11.62 -3.08 -7.26
C GLU A 73 10.95 -2.06 -6.33
N THR A 74 10.30 -2.54 -5.27
CA THR A 74 9.53 -1.71 -4.33
C THR A 74 9.73 -2.19 -2.89
N TRP A 75 10.07 -1.28 -1.98
CA TRP A 75 10.02 -1.57 -0.54
C TRP A 75 8.60 -1.52 -0.01
N VAL A 76 8.15 -2.56 0.69
CA VAL A 76 6.79 -2.61 1.22
C VAL A 76 6.79 -2.59 2.75
N ALA A 77 5.92 -1.76 3.33
CA ALA A 77 5.60 -1.73 4.75
C ALA A 77 4.13 -2.14 4.96
N ASP A 78 3.91 -3.38 5.40
CA ASP A 78 2.59 -3.98 5.63
C ASP A 78 2.42 -4.39 7.10
N VAL A 79 2.06 -3.41 7.94
CA VAL A 79 1.78 -3.64 9.36
C VAL A 79 0.50 -4.45 9.61
N TRP A 80 -0.32 -4.64 8.57
CA TRP A 80 -1.62 -5.28 8.65
C TRP A 80 -1.61 -6.73 8.18
N ASN A 81 -0.49 -7.19 7.61
CA ASN A 81 -0.38 -8.48 6.93
C ASN A 81 -1.47 -8.66 5.85
N VAL A 82 -1.76 -7.59 5.09
CA VAL A 82 -2.66 -7.61 3.93
C VAL A 82 -2.21 -8.65 2.91
N TYR A 83 -0.91 -8.78 2.68
CA TYR A 83 -0.34 -9.65 1.66
C TYR A 83 -0.01 -11.06 2.17
N GLY A 84 -0.24 -11.36 3.45
CA GLY A 84 -0.12 -12.71 4.00
C GLY A 84 1.31 -13.24 4.21
N LEU A 85 2.34 -12.40 4.05
CA LEU A 85 3.76 -12.82 4.15
C LEU A 85 4.26 -12.97 5.59
N GLY A 86 3.52 -12.47 6.58
CA GLY A 86 3.94 -12.52 7.98
C GLY A 86 5.15 -11.62 8.31
N GLN A 87 5.52 -10.73 7.39
CA GLN A 87 6.60 -9.76 7.54
C GLN A 87 6.03 -8.35 7.51
N VAL A 88 6.54 -7.47 8.38
CA VAL A 88 6.15 -6.05 8.38
C VAL A 88 6.83 -5.29 7.25
N PHE A 89 8.08 -5.65 6.93
CA PHE A 89 8.86 -5.07 5.85
C PHE A 89 9.37 -6.17 4.93
N PHE A 90 9.26 -5.97 3.64
CA PHE A 90 9.76 -6.88 2.61
C PHE A 90 10.02 -6.12 1.30
N HIS A 91 10.77 -6.73 0.40
CA HIS A 91 11.15 -6.20 -0.90
C HIS A 91 10.40 -6.94 -2.01
N ALA A 92 9.60 -6.24 -2.80
CA ALA A 92 8.98 -6.81 -3.99
C ALA A 92 9.83 -6.49 -5.23
N PRO A 93 9.97 -7.42 -6.21
CA PRO A 93 9.34 -8.74 -6.25
C PRO A 93 10.12 -9.84 -5.49
N ASP A 94 11.33 -9.58 -5.03
CA ASP A 94 12.26 -10.61 -4.50
C ASP A 94 11.70 -11.49 -3.37
N ASP A 95 10.98 -10.89 -2.41
CA ASP A 95 10.40 -11.56 -1.25
C ASP A 95 8.97 -12.07 -1.49
N LEU A 96 8.42 -11.85 -2.69
CA LEU A 96 7.08 -12.34 -3.03
C LEU A 96 7.11 -13.87 -3.28
N PRO A 97 6.02 -14.59 -2.95
CA PRO A 97 5.93 -16.01 -3.20
C PRO A 97 5.89 -16.25 -4.72
N SER A 98 6.60 -17.29 -5.17
CA SER A 98 6.66 -17.67 -6.59
C SER A 98 5.32 -18.13 -7.17
N GLU A 99 4.37 -18.51 -6.30
CA GLU A 99 2.99 -18.85 -6.65
C GLU A 99 2.02 -18.23 -5.62
N PRO A 100 0.84 -17.73 -6.04
CA PRO A 100 -0.17 -17.25 -5.09
C PRO A 100 -0.68 -18.41 -4.21
N ALA A 101 -0.74 -18.18 -2.90
CA ALA A 101 -1.23 -19.13 -1.91
C ALA A 101 -2.75 -19.34 -1.99
#